data_AF-A0A922CI09-F1
#
_entry.id   AF-A0A922CI09-F1
#
_cell.length_a   1.000
_cell.length_b   1.000
_cell.length_c   1.000
_cell.angle_alpha   90.00
_cell.angle_beta   90.00
_cell.angle_gamma   90.00
#
_symmetry.space_group_name_H-M   'P 1'
#
loop_
_entity.id
_entity.type
_entity.pdbx_description
1 polymer ?
#
loop_
_entity_poly.entity_id
_entity_poly.type
_entity_poly.pdbx_seq_one_letter_code
_entity_poly.pdbx_strand_id
1 'polypeptide(L)'
;MDLDPTPEALQRKLYFLLEQLQDMARELPPKYQMRVPIELLSGLANCLLNDTVFEIVKGLMEIQHVTEKHLFQQRLQVINENTLEIQNMINTVMDPEQQQLQQTILLVRHKERLKQTDMKLVLQLDQKVCEFISICLGLIYLDGILRAMVKH
;
A
#
# COMPACT_ATOMS: atom_id res chain seq x y z
N MET A 1 3.47 26.45 17.38
CA MET A 1 2.12 26.67 17.92
C MET A 1 1.18 26.34 16.79
N ASP A 2 0.74 25.09 16.74
CA ASP A 2 -0.29 24.68 15.80
C ASP A 2 -1.57 25.39 16.22
N LEU A 3 -1.99 26.37 15.42
CA LEU A 3 -3.31 26.97 15.58
C LEU A 3 -4.31 25.90 15.17
N ASP A 4 -4.94 25.26 16.17
CA ASP A 4 -6.15 24.49 15.92
C ASP A 4 -7.12 25.37 15.09
N PRO A 5 -7.67 24.84 13.99
CA PRO A 5 -8.50 25.61 13.10
C PRO A 5 -9.71 26.13 13.88
N THR A 6 -9.95 27.44 13.79
CA THR A 6 -11.11 28.05 14.46
C THR A 6 -12.41 27.39 13.98
N PRO A 7 -13.43 27.24 14.85
CA PRO A 7 -14.70 26.63 14.47
C PRO A 7 -15.31 27.22 13.20
N GLU A 8 -15.13 28.52 12.98
CA GLU A 8 -15.58 29.24 11.78
C GLU A 8 -14.82 28.83 10.51
N ALA A 9 -13.52 28.51 10.62
CA ALA A 9 -12.71 28.03 9.51
C ALA A 9 -13.08 26.60 9.10
N LEU A 10 -13.31 25.72 10.09
CA LEU A 10 -13.82 24.37 9.86
C LEU A 10 -15.21 24.42 9.20
N GLN A 11 -16.08 25.30 9.68
CA GLN A 11 -17.41 25.46 9.13
C GLN A 11 -17.39 25.97 7.68
N ARG A 12 -16.51 26.93 7.35
CA ARG A 12 -16.30 27.38 5.96
C ARG A 12 -15.79 26.26 5.05
N LYS A 13 -14.83 25.47 5.53
CA LYS A 13 -14.30 24.31 4.78
C LYS A 13 -15.37 23.24 4.59
N LEU A 14 -16.22 22.99 5.59
CA LEU A 14 -17.35 22.07 5.50
C LEU A 14 -18.37 22.52 4.46
N TYR A 15 -18.76 23.80 4.49
CA TYR A 15 -19.69 24.37 3.51
C TYR A 15 -19.11 24.32 2.09
N PHE A 16 -17.83 24.63 1.93
CA PHE A 16 -17.14 24.51 0.64
C PHE A 16 -17.17 23.07 0.10
N LEU A 17 -16.84 22.08 0.94
CA LEU A 17 -16.89 20.66 0.56
C LEU A 17 -18.31 20.20 0.23
N LEU A 18 -19.30 20.65 1.01
CA LEU A 18 -20.70 20.35 0.79
C LEU A 18 -21.22 20.97 -0.51
N GLU A 19 -20.84 22.21 -0.83
CA GLU A 19 -21.18 22.89 -2.07
C GLU A 19 -20.61 22.14 -3.29
N GLN A 20 -19.34 21.76 -3.25
CA GLN A 20 -18.72 20.95 -4.30
C GLN A 20 -19.42 19.59 -4.48
N LEU A 21 -19.80 18.94 -3.38
CA LEU A 21 -20.56 17.69 -3.40
C LEU A 21 -21.98 17.88 -3.96
N GLN A 22 -22.64 18.99 -3.65
CA GLN A 22 -23.95 19.34 -4.20
C GLN A 22 -23.90 19.66 -5.68
N ASP A 23 -22.88 20.36 -6.15
CA ASP A 23 -22.70 20.66 -7.58
C ASP A 23 -22.43 19.38 -8.37
N MET A 24 -21.54 18.51 -7.87
CA MET A 24 -21.38 17.17 -8.44
C MET A 24 -22.70 16.38 -8.41
N ALA A 25 -23.49 16.48 -7.33
CA ALA A 25 -24.80 15.84 -7.21
C ALA A 25 -25.83 16.32 -8.26
N ARG A 26 -25.77 17.60 -8.65
CA ARG A 26 -26.66 18.20 -9.66
C ARG A 26 -26.34 17.79 -11.09
N GLU A 27 -25.08 17.44 -11.38
CA GLU A 27 -24.65 16.99 -12.72
C GLU A 27 -25.15 15.59 -13.11
N LEU A 28 -25.88 14.93 -12.20
CA LEU A 28 -26.28 13.53 -12.35
C LEU A 28 -27.70 13.44 -12.89
N PRO A 29 -28.06 12.38 -13.64
CA PRO A 29 -29.41 12.30 -14.20
C PRO A 29 -30.50 12.23 -13.10
N PRO A 30 -31.77 12.61 -13.35
CA PRO A 30 -32.74 12.85 -12.27
C PRO A 30 -33.11 11.65 -11.39
N LYS A 31 -33.05 10.42 -11.93
CA LYS A 31 -33.21 9.22 -11.09
C LYS A 31 -32.13 9.20 -9.98
N TYR A 32 -30.94 9.71 -10.31
CA TYR A 32 -29.65 9.73 -9.60
C TYR A 32 -29.66 10.72 -8.43
N GLN A 33 -30.37 11.82 -8.59
CA GLN A 33 -30.44 12.85 -7.56
C GLN A 33 -31.28 12.43 -6.34
N MET A 34 -32.34 11.63 -6.55
CA MET A 34 -33.23 11.16 -5.47
C MET A 34 -32.55 10.18 -4.50
N ARG A 35 -31.46 9.54 -4.93
CA ARG A 35 -30.66 8.64 -4.10
C ARG A 35 -29.55 9.35 -3.33
N VAL A 36 -29.37 10.65 -3.56
CA VAL A 36 -28.41 11.51 -2.84
C VAL A 36 -29.13 12.56 -2.02
N PRO A 37 -29.64 12.21 -0.85
CA PRO A 37 -30.19 13.20 0.05
C PRO A 37 -29.08 14.14 0.55
N ILE A 38 -29.45 15.38 0.83
CA ILE A 38 -28.57 16.42 1.38
C ILE A 38 -27.86 15.95 2.66
N GLU A 39 -28.52 15.10 3.45
CA GLU A 39 -27.98 14.48 4.67
C GLU A 39 -26.79 13.56 4.38
N LEU A 40 -26.83 12.81 3.27
CA LEU A 40 -25.72 11.97 2.84
C LEU A 40 -24.51 12.82 2.44
N LEU A 41 -24.73 13.89 1.67
CA LEU A 41 -23.66 14.82 1.27
C LEU A 41 -23.04 15.54 2.47
N SER A 42 -23.86 15.84 3.47
CA SER A 42 -23.42 16.46 4.72
C SER A 42 -22.58 15.49 5.56
N GLY A 43 -22.96 14.21 5.60
CA GLY A 43 -22.15 13.15 6.20
C GLY A 43 -20.77 13.01 5.54
N LEU A 44 -20.74 13.04 4.20
CA LEU A 44 -19.49 12.97 3.43
C LEU A 44 -18.57 14.16 3.64
N ALA A 45 -19.14 15.36 3.58
CA ALA A 45 -18.38 16.59 3.80
C ALA A 45 -17.70 16.57 5.17
N ASN A 46 -18.37 16.04 6.20
CA ASN A 46 -17.78 15.85 7.53
C ASN A 46 -16.66 14.79 7.54
N CYS A 47 -16.82 13.65 6.87
CA CYS A 47 -15.75 12.65 6.76
C CYS A 47 -14.51 13.18 6.04
N LEU A 48 -14.71 14.01 5.00
CA LEU A 48 -13.63 14.68 4.27
C LEU A 48 -13.01 15.82 5.07
N LEU A 49 -13.80 16.55 5.85
CA LEU A 49 -13.33 17.65 6.70
C LEU A 49 -12.38 17.16 7.80
N ASN A 50 -12.69 15.99 8.38
CA ASN A 50 -11.94 15.42 9.50
C ASN A 50 -10.64 14.72 9.08
N ASP A 51 -10.20 14.88 7.83
CA ASP A 51 -9.01 14.29 7.21
C ASP A 51 -8.88 12.75 7.42
N THR A 52 -9.94 12.08 7.86
CA THR A 52 -9.88 10.70 8.36
C THR A 52 -9.55 9.72 7.25
N VAL A 53 -10.05 9.98 6.04
CA VAL A 53 -9.72 9.17 4.85
C VAL A 53 -8.26 9.36 4.46
N PHE A 54 -7.71 10.58 4.55
CA PHE A 54 -6.32 10.86 4.22
C PHE A 54 -5.35 10.28 5.26
N GLU A 55 -5.68 10.36 6.54
CA GLU A 55 -4.89 9.74 7.61
C GLU A 55 -4.92 8.20 7.54
N ILE A 56 -6.05 7.60 7.14
CA ILE A 56 -6.10 6.16 6.85
C ILE A 56 -5.17 5.81 5.68
N VAL A 57 -5.24 6.54 4.56
CA VAL A 57 -4.35 6.30 3.40
C VAL A 57 -2.87 6.48 3.78
N LYS A 58 -2.56 7.48 4.59
CA LYS A 58 -1.20 7.73 5.11
C LYS A 58 -0.71 6.59 6.00
N GLY A 59 -1.53 6.11 6.93
CA GLY A 59 -1.22 4.94 7.76
C GLY A 59 -1.01 3.67 6.92
N LEU A 60 -1.83 3.46 5.88
CA LEU A 60 -1.66 2.34 4.95
C LEU A 60 -0.34 2.44 4.15
N MET A 61 0.06 3.63 3.70
CA MET A 61 1.35 3.86 3.03
C MET A 61 2.55 3.60 3.96
N GLU A 62 2.47 4.01 5.22
CA GLU A 62 3.53 3.74 6.20
C GLU A 62 3.70 2.23 6.44
N ILE A 63 2.60 1.49 6.56
CA ILE A 63 2.62 0.02 6.69
C ILE A 63 3.25 -0.63 5.45
N GLN A 64 2.90 -0.14 4.24
CA GLN A 64 3.50 -0.60 3.00
C GLN A 64 5.03 -0.39 3.01
N HIS A 65 5.48 0.82 3.34
CA HIS A 65 6.90 1.15 3.34
C HIS A 65 7.71 0.29 4.33
N VAL A 66 7.17 0.06 5.54
CA VAL A 66 7.79 -0.84 6.53
C VAL A 66 7.86 -2.28 6.00
N THR A 67 6.80 -2.75 5.35
CA THR A 67 6.75 -4.10 4.77
C THR A 67 7.77 -4.28 3.66
N GLU A 68 7.85 -3.33 2.72
CA GLU A 68 8.85 -3.33 1.64
C GLU A 68 10.27 -3.34 2.19
N LYS A 69 10.54 -2.49 3.19
CA LYS A 69 11.84 -2.44 3.86
C LYS A 69 12.18 -3.78 4.52
N HIS A 70 11.23 -4.42 5.19
CA HIS A 70 11.44 -5.71 5.83
C HIS A 70 11.74 -6.82 4.81
N LEU A 71 10.97 -6.91 3.72
CA LEU A 71 11.17 -7.91 2.66
C LEU A 71 12.52 -7.68 1.95
N PHE A 72 12.90 -6.43 1.72
CA PHE A 72 14.22 -6.10 1.17
C PHE A 72 15.36 -6.54 2.11
N GLN A 73 15.21 -6.33 3.42
CA GLN A 73 16.18 -6.80 4.41
C GLN A 73 16.29 -8.33 4.42
N GLN A 74 15.18 -9.07 4.29
CA GLN A 74 15.21 -10.54 4.16
C GLN A 74 16.02 -10.99 2.92
N ARG A 75 15.84 -10.32 1.78
CA ARG A 75 16.63 -10.60 0.58
C ARG A 75 18.12 -10.34 0.79
N LEU A 76 18.45 -9.22 1.44
CA LEU A 76 19.84 -8.85 1.73
C LEU A 76 20.52 -9.86 2.66
N GLN A 77 19.78 -10.40 3.64
CA GLN A 77 20.29 -11.44 4.53
C GLN A 77 20.75 -12.68 3.75
N VAL A 78 19.93 -13.18 2.83
CA VAL A 78 20.28 -14.34 1.99
C VAL A 78 21.50 -14.04 1.11
N ILE A 79 21.62 -12.83 0.57
CA ILE A 79 22.80 -12.43 -0.21
C ILE A 79 24.06 -12.41 0.66
N ASN A 80 23.96 -11.90 1.89
CA ASN A 80 25.08 -11.87 2.82
C ASN A 80 25.51 -13.27 3.24
N GLU A 81 24.55 -14.15 3.57
CA GLU A 81 24.81 -15.56 3.86
C GLU A 81 25.51 -16.25 2.69
N ASN A 82 25.04 -16.03 1.46
CA ASN A 82 25.68 -16.55 0.25
C ASN A 82 27.12 -16.04 0.08
N THR A 83 27.35 -14.76 0.36
CA THR A 83 28.69 -14.15 0.27
C THR A 83 29.65 -14.72 1.31
N LEU A 84 29.17 -14.94 2.54
CA LEU A 84 29.94 -15.55 3.62
C LEU A 84 30.26 -17.02 3.32
N GLU A 85 29.31 -17.78 2.77
CA GLU A 85 29.53 -19.17 2.34
C GLU A 85 30.66 -19.25 1.28
N ILE A 86 30.68 -18.32 0.31
CA ILE A 86 31.76 -18.23 -0.69
C ILE A 86 33.11 -17.91 -0.03
N GLN A 87 33.16 -16.92 0.87
CA GLN A 87 34.40 -16.57 1.56
C GLN A 87 34.95 -17.72 2.40
N ASN A 88 34.09 -18.44 3.13
CA ASN A 88 34.49 -19.60 3.93
C ASN A 88 35.04 -20.73 3.05
N MET A 89 34.44 -20.96 1.88
CA MET A 89 34.92 -21.95 0.93
C MET A 89 36.29 -21.57 0.34
N ILE A 90 36.52 -20.29 0.02
CA ILE A 90 37.84 -19.79 -0.42
C ILE A 90 38.91 -19.96 0.67
N ASN A 91 38.56 -19.76 1.94
CA ASN A 91 39.47 -19.90 3.07
C ASN A 91 39.75 -21.37 3.44
N THR A 92 39.00 -22.32 2.90
CA THR A 92 39.18 -23.75 3.16
C THR A 92 40.24 -24.30 2.21
N VAL A 93 41.31 -24.89 2.74
CA VAL A 93 42.39 -25.48 1.93
C VAL A 93 41.91 -26.77 1.29
N MET A 94 41.78 -26.78 -0.03
CA MET A 94 41.35 -27.93 -0.85
C MET A 94 42.17 -28.02 -2.14
N ASP A 95 42.16 -29.19 -2.79
CA ASP A 95 42.78 -29.35 -4.10
C ASP A 95 42.11 -28.44 -5.16
N PRO A 96 42.85 -27.87 -6.11
CA PRO A 96 42.33 -26.88 -7.07
C PRO A 96 41.14 -27.39 -7.91
N GLU A 97 41.19 -28.66 -8.34
CA GLU A 97 40.11 -29.28 -9.12
C GLU A 97 38.86 -29.53 -8.27
N GLN A 98 39.03 -29.93 -7.00
CA GLN A 98 37.93 -30.13 -6.06
C GLN A 98 37.28 -28.79 -5.67
N GLN A 99 38.09 -27.74 -5.51
CA GLN A 99 37.64 -26.39 -5.21
C GLN A 99 36.78 -25.82 -6.34
N GLN A 100 37.20 -25.97 -7.61
CA GLN A 100 36.40 -25.51 -8.76
C GLN A 100 35.05 -26.23 -8.87
N LEU A 101 35.03 -27.55 -8.66
CA LEU A 101 33.80 -28.33 -8.69
C LEU A 101 32.84 -27.89 -7.57
N GLN A 102 33.35 -27.76 -6.34
CA GLN A 102 32.55 -27.28 -5.22
C GLN A 102 32.03 -25.87 -5.40
N GLN A 103 32.87 -24.95 -5.91
CA GLN A 103 32.45 -23.57 -6.19
C GLN A 103 31.31 -23.53 -7.21
N THR A 104 31.37 -24.35 -8.26
CA THR A 104 30.32 -24.42 -9.27
C THR A 104 29.00 -24.92 -8.68
N ILE A 105 29.05 -26.01 -7.91
CA ILE A 105 27.87 -26.58 -7.23
C ILE A 105 27.26 -25.55 -6.25
N LEU A 106 28.13 -24.86 -5.50
CA LEU A 106 27.76 -23.86 -4.52
C LEU A 106 27.04 -22.67 -5.19
N LEU A 107 27.57 -22.13 -6.28
CA LEU A 107 26.97 -21.03 -7.04
C LEU A 107 25.59 -21.39 -7.60
N VAL A 108 25.43 -22.62 -8.13
CA VAL A 108 24.12 -23.10 -8.61
C VAL A 108 23.12 -23.15 -7.46
N ARG A 109 23.52 -23.66 -6.29
CA ARG A 109 22.68 -23.70 -5.09
C ARG A 109 22.30 -22.29 -4.62
N HIS A 110 23.23 -21.35 -4.59
CA HIS A 110 22.95 -19.96 -4.20
C HIS A 110 21.96 -19.30 -5.15
N LYS A 111 22.10 -19.51 -6.46
CA LYS A 111 21.20 -18.98 -7.48
C LYS A 111 19.77 -19.50 -7.28
N GLU A 112 19.62 -20.80 -7.04
CA GLU A 112 18.32 -21.42 -6.80
C GLU A 112 17.70 -20.94 -5.48
N ARG A 113 18.49 -20.85 -4.40
CA ARG A 113 18.06 -20.32 -3.10
C ARG A 113 17.54 -18.89 -3.24
N LEU A 114 18.29 -18.02 -3.92
CA LEU A 114 17.89 -16.63 -4.13
C LEU A 114 16.60 -16.54 -4.96
N LYS A 115 16.46 -17.37 -6.01
CA LYS A 115 15.24 -17.43 -6.83
C LYS A 115 14.02 -17.86 -6.01
N GLN A 116 14.16 -18.85 -5.14
CA GLN A 116 13.09 -19.31 -4.26
C GLN A 116 12.70 -18.24 -3.24
N THR A 117 13.69 -17.57 -2.65
CA THR A 117 13.45 -16.44 -1.75
C THR A 117 12.74 -15.30 -2.48
N ASP A 118 13.23 -14.87 -3.64
CA ASP A 118 12.63 -13.79 -4.43
C ASP A 118 11.17 -14.13 -4.80
N MET A 119 10.89 -15.37 -5.22
CA MET A 119 9.52 -15.84 -5.49
C MET A 119 8.62 -15.73 -4.24
N LYS A 120 9.12 -16.15 -3.07
CA LYS A 120 8.38 -16.07 -1.80
C LYS A 120 8.14 -14.62 -1.37
N LEU A 121 9.11 -13.73 -1.58
CA LEU A 121 8.98 -12.30 -1.26
C LEU A 121 7.95 -11.62 -2.17
N VAL A 122 7.97 -11.92 -3.47
CA VAL A 122 6.99 -11.40 -4.44
C VAL A 122 5.57 -11.84 -4.07
N LEU A 123 5.37 -13.11 -3.70
CA LEU A 123 4.05 -13.60 -3.28
C LEU A 123 3.54 -12.90 -2.00
N GLN A 124 4.43 -12.62 -1.04
CA GLN A 124 4.07 -11.86 0.16
C GLN A 124 3.70 -10.41 -0.17
N LEU A 125 4.46 -9.77 -1.06
CA LEU A 125 4.15 -8.44 -1.58
C LEU A 125 2.80 -8.43 -2.28
N ASP A 126 2.55 -9.39 -3.17
CA ASP A 126 1.30 -9.48 -3.93
C ASP A 126 0.08 -9.69 -3.02
N GLN A 127 0.21 -10.55 -2.00
CA GLN A 127 -0.83 -10.71 -0.99
C GLN A 127 -1.11 -9.40 -0.25
N LYS A 128 -0.07 -8.67 0.16
CA LYS A 128 -0.22 -7.39 0.85
C LYS A 128 -0.85 -6.34 -0.05
N VAL A 129 -0.43 -6.25 -1.31
CA VAL A 129 -1.03 -5.39 -2.33
C VAL A 129 -2.50 -5.76 -2.55
N CYS A 130 -2.86 -7.04 -2.58
CA CYS A 130 -4.25 -7.47 -2.67
C CYS A 130 -5.09 -7.09 -1.44
N GLU A 131 -4.53 -7.17 -0.23
CA GLU A 131 -5.17 -6.71 1.01
C GLU A 131 -5.43 -5.19 0.95
N PHE A 132 -4.41 -4.40 0.56
CA PHE A 132 -4.53 -2.95 0.38
C PHE A 132 -5.51 -2.59 -0.74
N ILE A 133 -5.45 -3.25 -1.89
CA ILE A 133 -6.40 -3.09 -2.99
C ILE A 133 -7.80 -3.43 -2.51
N SER A 134 -8.01 -4.45 -1.68
CA SER A 134 -9.32 -4.79 -1.14
C SER A 134 -9.85 -3.72 -0.18
N ILE A 135 -8.98 -3.11 0.64
CA ILE A 135 -9.35 -1.99 1.52
C ILE A 135 -9.65 -0.74 0.69
N CYS A 136 -8.79 -0.40 -0.27
CA CYS A 136 -8.99 0.71 -1.19
C CYS A 136 -10.22 0.50 -2.07
N LEU A 137 -10.46 -0.72 -2.57
CA LEU A 137 -11.69 -1.09 -3.27
C LEU A 137 -12.87 -0.99 -2.32
N GLY A 138 -12.77 -1.40 -1.06
CA GLY A 138 -13.83 -1.20 -0.06
C GLY A 138 -14.16 0.29 0.15
N LEU A 139 -13.14 1.15 0.24
CA LEU A 139 -13.29 2.60 0.30
C LEU A 139 -13.83 3.18 -1.01
N ILE A 140 -13.37 2.69 -2.17
CA ILE A 140 -13.84 3.06 -3.52
C ILE A 140 -15.24 2.50 -3.78
N TYR A 141 -15.64 1.41 -3.15
CA TYR A 141 -16.96 0.81 -3.25
C TYR A 141 -17.91 1.49 -2.29
N LEU A 142 -17.43 1.98 -1.14
CA LEU A 142 -18.15 2.97 -0.33
C LEU A 142 -18.35 4.24 -1.16
N ASP A 143 -17.27 4.79 -1.72
CA ASP A 143 -17.25 5.94 -2.64
C ASP A 143 -18.04 5.66 -3.93
N GLY A 144 -18.19 4.40 -4.31
CA GLY A 144 -18.86 3.88 -5.49
C GLY A 144 -20.34 3.70 -5.26
N ILE A 145 -20.73 3.22 -4.08
CA ILE A 145 -22.09 3.24 -3.53
C ILE A 145 -22.52 4.70 -3.37
N LEU A 146 -21.62 5.56 -2.92
CA LEU A 146 -21.80 7.01 -2.87
C LEU A 146 -21.94 7.60 -4.28
N ARG A 147 -21.06 7.24 -5.21
CA ARG A 147 -21.09 7.62 -6.64
C ARG A 147 -22.22 6.96 -7.41
N ALA A 148 -22.87 5.92 -6.94
CA ALA A 148 -24.03 5.25 -7.53
C ALA A 148 -25.33 5.64 -6.82
N MET A 149 -25.25 6.17 -5.60
CA MET A 149 -26.30 7.02 -5.04
C MET A 149 -26.31 8.32 -5.82
N VAL A 150 -25.14 8.93 -6.03
CA VAL A 150 -24.85 10.10 -6.89
C VAL A 150 -25.19 9.75 -8.32
N LYS A 151 -24.74 8.61 -8.84
CA LYS A 151 -25.13 8.10 -10.14
C LYS A 151 -26.24 7.00 -10.07
N HIS A 152 -27.44 7.21 -9.51
CA HIS A 152 -28.62 6.49 -10.08
C HIS A 152 -30.05 6.97 -10.10
#